data_AF-A0A6A7BB15-F1
#
_entry.id   AF-A0A6A7BB15-F1
#
_cell.length_a   1.000
_cell.length_b   1.000
_cell.length_c   1.000
_cell.angle_alpha   90.00
_cell.angle_beta   90.00
_cell.angle_gamma   90.00
#
_symmetry.space_group_name_H-M   'P 1'
#
loop_
_entity.id
_entity.type
_entity.pdbx_description
1 polymer ?
#
loop_
_entity_poly.entity_id
_entity_poly.type
_entity_poly.pdbx_seq_one_letter_code
_entity_poly.pdbx_strand_id
1 'polypeptide(L)' 'RICTILDRISTEVDTECSICLETHRSMRRLGVCGHMFCADCLVKQMKSTMVRRYSCALCRKVMVNPRRP' A
#
# COMPACT_ATOMS: atom_id res chain seq x y z
N ARG A 1 -10.64 11.88 -36.07
CA ARG A 1 -10.76 10.75 -35.11
C ARG A 1 -9.52 10.78 -34.22
N ILE A 2 -9.53 11.61 -33.18
CA ILE A 2 -8.37 11.90 -32.32
C ILE A 2 -8.52 11.00 -31.09
N CYS A 3 -7.89 9.83 -31.11
CA CYS A 3 -7.92 8.90 -29.98
C CYS A 3 -6.85 9.29 -28.93
N THR A 4 -7.34 9.71 -27.76
CA THR A 4 -6.90 9.24 -26.43
C THR A 4 -5.41 9.36 -26.06
N ILE A 5 -4.72 10.44 -26.46
CA ILE A 5 -3.36 10.72 -25.94
C ILE A 5 -3.41 11.35 -24.54
N LEU A 6 -4.53 11.96 -24.14
CA LEU A 6 -4.69 12.61 -22.83
C LEU A 6 -5.03 11.66 -21.67
N ASP A 7 -4.97 10.34 -21.86
CA ASP A 7 -4.85 9.38 -20.74
C ASP A 7 -3.38 9.25 -20.28
N ARG A 8 -2.42 9.72 -21.10
CA ARG A 8 -0.98 9.48 -20.88
C ARG A 8 -0.28 10.44 -19.92
N ILE A 9 -0.95 11.44 -19.36
CA ILE A 9 -0.35 12.31 -18.32
C ILE A 9 -1.43 12.68 -17.28
N SER A 10 -1.98 11.70 -16.57
CA SER A 10 -2.56 11.98 -15.25
C SER A 10 -1.40 12.09 -14.25
N THR A 11 -0.89 13.30 -14.05
CA THR A 11 0.17 13.60 -13.05
C THR A 11 -0.35 13.69 -11.62
N GLU A 12 -1.56 13.23 -11.37
CA GLU A 12 -2.02 12.87 -10.03
C GLU A 12 -2.02 11.34 -9.96
N VAL A 13 -0.88 10.77 -9.53
CA VAL A 13 -0.89 9.39 -9.05
C VAL A 13 -1.61 9.44 -7.71
N ASP A 14 -2.94 9.57 -7.77
CA ASP A 14 -3.84 9.35 -6.64
C ASP A 14 -3.66 7.89 -6.24
N THR A 15 -2.67 7.67 -5.38
CA THR A 15 -2.37 6.34 -4.86
C THR A 15 -3.46 5.99 -3.87
N GLU A 16 -4.51 5.36 -4.38
CA GLU A 16 -5.61 4.81 -3.60
C GLU A 16 -5.09 3.66 -2.72
N CYS A 17 -5.48 3.66 -1.45
CA CYS A 17 -5.13 2.59 -0.52
C CYS A 17 -6.07 1.39 -0.73
N SER A 18 -5.55 0.23 -1.11
CA SER A 18 -6.35 -0.99 -1.29
C SER A 18 -6.96 -1.59 -0.01
N ILE A 19 -6.84 -0.92 1.15
CA ILE A 19 -7.47 -1.32 2.42
C ILE A 19 -8.71 -0.47 2.73
N CYS A 20 -8.58 0.86 2.70
CA CYS A 20 -9.70 1.78 2.99
C CYS A 20 -10.37 2.33 1.73
N LEU A 21 -9.78 2.13 0.55
CA LEU A 21 -10.25 2.65 -0.75
C LEU A 21 -10.29 4.19 -0.80
N GLU A 22 -9.48 4.85 0.04
CA GLU A 22 -9.34 6.30 0.06
C GLU A 22 -8.01 6.73 -0.58
N THR A 23 -8.02 7.91 -1.19
CA THR A 23 -6.82 8.57 -1.72
C THR A 23 -6.04 9.24 -0.60
N HIS A 24 -4.76 8.91 -0.49
CA HIS A 24 -3.89 9.45 0.53
C HIS A 24 -2.60 10.01 -0.05
N ARG A 25 -2.19 11.19 0.44
CA ARG A 25 -0.85 11.75 0.15
C ARG A 25 0.29 10.93 0.79
N SER A 26 -0.02 10.16 1.84
CA SER A 26 0.96 9.45 2.66
C SER A 26 0.85 7.93 2.50
N MET A 27 1.17 7.44 1.31
CA MET A 27 1.28 6.01 1.03
C MET A 27 2.66 5.47 1.40
N ARG A 28 2.71 4.26 1.94
CA ARG A 28 3.92 3.57 2.39
C ARG A 28 4.09 2.30 1.60
N ARG A 29 5.27 2.13 1.00
CA ARG A 29 5.65 0.93 0.25
C ARG A 29 6.28 -0.10 1.16
N LEU A 30 5.77 -1.33 1.16
CA LEU A 30 6.36 -2.44 1.89
C LEU A 30 7.63 -2.94 1.19
N GLY A 31 8.78 -2.89 1.86
CA GLY A 31 10.06 -3.28 1.26
C GLY A 31 10.14 -4.74 0.78
N VAL A 32 9.38 -5.65 1.40
CA VAL A 32 9.42 -7.09 1.10
C VAL A 32 8.62 -7.51 -0.14
N CYS A 33 7.68 -6.68 -0.59
CA CYS A 33 6.76 -7.04 -1.67
C CYS A 33 6.43 -5.91 -2.63
N GLY A 34 6.77 -4.67 -2.30
CA GLY A 34 6.55 -3.50 -3.15
C GLY A 34 5.12 -2.95 -3.14
N HIS A 35 4.17 -3.59 -2.46
CA HIS A 35 2.79 -3.10 -2.34
C HIS A 35 2.70 -1.85 -1.46
N MET A 36 1.75 -0.98 -1.76
CA MET A 36 1.58 0.32 -1.09
C MET A 36 0.25 0.39 -0.35
N PHE A 37 0.27 0.99 0.83
CA PHE A 37 -0.91 1.21 1.69
C PHE A 37 -0.76 2.53 2.42
N CYS A 38 -1.87 3.16 2.84
CA CYS A 38 -1.77 4.37 3.63
C CYS A 38 -1.19 4.08 5.02
N ALA A 39 -0.51 5.08 5.60
CA ALA A 39 0.15 4.94 6.90
C ALA A 39 -0.84 4.52 8.00
N ASP A 40 -2.06 5.06 8.00
CA ASP A 40 -3.08 4.77 9.02
C ASP A 40 -3.54 3.32 8.98
N CYS A 41 -3.80 2.77 7.78
CA CYS A 41 -4.17 1.36 7.63
C CYS A 41 -3.05 0.43 8.08
N LEU A 42 -1.79 0.73 7.77
CA LEU A 42 -0.66 -0.06 8.26
C LEU A 42 -0.54 -0.03 9.78
N VAL A 43 -0.66 1.15 10.40
CA VAL A 43 -0.60 1.29 11.86
C VAL A 43 -1.75 0.54 12.53
N LYS A 44 -2.99 0.68 12.02
CA LYS A 44 -4.15 -0.05 12.51
C LYS A 44 -3.95 -1.56 12.38
N GLN A 45 -3.44 -2.02 11.24
CA GLN A 45 -3.14 -3.44 11.03
C GLN A 45 -2.11 -3.94 12.06
N MET A 46 -0.98 -3.25 12.22
CA MET A 46 0.10 -3.66 13.14
C MET A 46 -0.32 -3.62 14.62
N LYS A 47 -1.24 -2.73 15.00
CA LYS A 47 -1.82 -2.66 16.36
C LYS A 47 -2.96 -3.65 16.60
N SER A 48 -3.46 -4.32 15.56
CA SER A 48 -4.54 -5.30 15.69
C SER A 48 -4.09 -6.55 16.45
N THR A 49 -5.06 -7.30 16.97
CA THR A 49 -4.86 -8.63 17.57
C THR A 49 -4.85 -9.76 16.53
N MET A 50 -4.97 -9.43 15.24
CA MET A 50 -4.91 -10.41 14.15
C MET A 50 -3.57 -11.15 14.10
N VAL A 51 -3.62 -12.48 13.94
CA VAL A 51 -2.42 -13.35 13.80
C VAL A 51 -1.51 -12.89 12.66
N ARG A 52 -2.09 -12.39 11.56
CA ARG A 52 -1.38 -11.95 10.34
C ARG A 52 -1.15 -10.43 10.28
N ARG A 53 -1.14 -9.76 11.44
CA ARG A 53 -0.93 -8.30 11.51
C ARG A 53 0.39 -7.80 10.89
N TYR A 54 1.40 -8.66 10.80
CA TYR A 54 2.67 -8.36 10.12
C TYR A 54 2.77 -8.93 8.71
N SER A 55 1.67 -9.29 8.06
CA SER A 55 1.64 -9.80 6.68
C SER A 55 1.03 -8.77 5.74
N CYS A 56 1.56 -8.66 4.52
CA CYS A 56 0.97 -7.82 3.48
C CYS A 56 -0.48 -8.23 3.20
N ALA A 57 -1.40 -7.25 3.18
CA ALA A 57 -2.83 -7.51 2.92
C ALA A 57 -3.09 -8.09 1.51
N LEU A 58 -2.24 -7.77 0.53
CA LEU A 58 -2.41 -8.21 -0.87
C LEU A 58 -1.74 -9.57 -1.14
N CYS A 59 -0.47 -9.72 -0.79
CA CYS A 59 0.31 -10.93 -1.15
C CYS A 59 0.72 -11.80 0.05
N ARG A 60 0.33 -11.43 1.27
CA ARG A 60 0.58 -12.18 2.52
C ARG A 60 2.05 -12.39 2.89
N LYS A 61 3.02 -11.83 2.14
CA LYS A 61 4.44 -11.80 2.54
C LYS A 61 4.60 -11.12 3.90
N VAL A 62 5.42 -11.71 4.76
CA VAL A 62 5.70 -11.22 6.10
C VAL A 62 6.57 -9.97 6.02
N MET A 63 6.15 -8.90 6.70
CA MET A 63 6.79 -7.58 6.74
C MET A 63 7.94 -7.49 7.73
N VAL A 64 8.00 -8.39 8.72
CA VAL A 64 9.13 -8.46 9.65
C VAL A 64 10.30 -9.15 8.96
N ASN A 65 11.38 -8.39 8.75
CA ASN A 65 12.64 -8.95 8.31
C ASN A 65 13.32 -9.57 9.54
N PRO A 66 13.60 -10.89 9.58
CA PRO A 66 14.26 -11.52 10.72
C PRO A 66 15.74 -11.12 10.88
N ARG A 67 16.26 -10.20 10.06
CA ARG A 67 17.66 -9.73 10.07
C ARG A 67 17.82 -8.30 10.58
N ARG A 68 17.15 -7.92 11.66
CA ARG A 68 17.55 -6.74 12.43
C ARG A 68 17.96 -7.22 13.82
N PRO A 69 19.26 -7.23 14.16
CA PRO A 69 19.74 -7.58 15.50
C PRO A 69 19.27 -6.55 16.54
#